data_AF-A0A6N4V166-F1
#
_entry.id   AF-A0A6N4V166-F1
#
_cell.length_a   1.000
_cell.length_b   1.000
_cell.length_c   1.000
_cell.angle_alpha   90.00
_cell.angle_beta   90.00
_cell.angle_gamma   90.00
#
_symmetry.space_group_name_H-M   'P 1'
#
loop_
_entity.id
_entity.type
_entity.pdbx_description
1 polymer ?
#
loop_
_entity_poly.entity_id
_entity_poly.type
_entity_poly.pdbx_seq_one_letter_code
_entity_poly.pdbx_strand_id
1 'polypeptide(L)'
;MQQRFPFDLVIFDSDCGSEFINHDVAGWLQARDIAQTRSRPYQKNDQAHVESKNNHVVRKHAFYWRYDTPDELELLNRLWKLVSLRLNFFTPTKKPVGYTTTEDGRRKRIYDKPATPWQRLQTSGILDAHQLSNVAARIEGINPADLTRQINTIQMQLLDLAQAKTEALAAARHLDLEALQPSINRLATAK
;
A
#
# COMPACT_ATOMS: atom_id res chain seq x y z
N MET A 1 -3.46 -9.15 -11.65
CA MET A 1 -2.32 -8.46 -10.99
C MET A 1 -1.13 -8.25 -11.94
N GLN A 2 -0.72 -9.23 -12.76
CA GLN A 2 0.45 -9.15 -13.64
C GLN A 2 0.48 -7.93 -14.59
N GLN A 3 -0.64 -7.56 -15.22
CA GLN A 3 -0.71 -6.36 -16.08
C GLN A 3 -0.40 -5.02 -15.36
N ARG A 4 -0.21 -5.02 -14.03
CA ARG A 4 0.13 -3.80 -13.28
C ARG A 4 1.61 -3.64 -13.00
N PHE A 5 2.39 -4.72 -13.01
CA PHE A 5 3.83 -4.67 -12.85
C PHE A 5 4.47 -4.61 -14.23
N PRO A 6 5.35 -3.65 -14.51
CA PRO A 6 6.03 -3.58 -15.80
C PRO A 6 7.23 -4.53 -15.91
N PHE A 7 7.43 -5.39 -14.91
CA PHE A 7 8.51 -6.37 -14.80
C PHE A 7 7.96 -7.68 -14.23
N ASP A 8 8.71 -8.76 -14.43
CA ASP A 8 8.32 -10.08 -13.97
C ASP A 8 8.44 -10.23 -12.46
N LEU A 9 7.43 -10.86 -11.86
CA LEU A 9 7.44 -11.20 -10.44
C LEU A 9 8.10 -12.56 -10.27
N VAL A 10 9.33 -12.59 -9.76
CA VAL A 10 10.12 -13.83 -9.63
C VAL A 10 9.90 -14.51 -8.27
N ILE A 11 9.74 -13.72 -7.20
CA ILE A 11 9.60 -14.21 -5.83
C ILE A 11 8.40 -13.56 -5.16
N PHE A 12 7.58 -14.37 -4.52
CA PHE A 12 6.52 -13.96 -3.60
C PHE A 12 6.92 -14.31 -2.16
N ASP A 13 7.27 -13.29 -1.38
CA ASP A 13 7.63 -13.42 0.02
C ASP A 13 6.47 -13.01 0.93
N SER A 14 6.04 -13.90 1.83
CA SER A 14 4.96 -13.65 2.78
C SER A 14 5.38 -13.91 4.23
N ASP A 15 4.49 -13.59 5.17
CA ASP A 15 4.62 -14.14 6.53
C ASP A 15 4.09 -15.57 6.59
N CYS A 16 3.99 -16.10 7.82
CA CYS A 16 3.50 -17.45 8.08
C CYS A 16 1.96 -17.55 8.17
N GLY A 17 1.22 -16.54 7.70
CA GLY A 17 -0.24 -16.53 7.69
C GLY A 17 -0.85 -17.62 6.80
N SER A 18 -1.91 -18.26 7.27
CA SER A 18 -2.65 -19.30 6.52
C SER A 18 -3.31 -18.77 5.26
N GLU A 19 -3.60 -17.47 5.21
CA GLU A 19 -4.13 -16.77 4.04
C GLU A 19 -3.13 -16.73 2.87
N PHE A 20 -1.83 -16.90 3.13
CA PHE A 20 -0.79 -16.96 2.11
C PHE A 20 -0.24 -18.37 1.91
N ILE A 21 -0.24 -19.17 2.97
CA ILE A 21 0.22 -20.57 2.95
C ILE A 21 -0.99 -21.48 2.80
N ASN A 22 -1.49 -21.58 1.57
CA ASN A 22 -2.56 -22.51 1.19
C ASN A 22 -2.35 -23.04 -0.24
N HIS A 23 -3.10 -24.09 -0.58
CA HIS A 23 -2.98 -24.79 -1.87
C HIS A 23 -3.34 -23.91 -3.07
N ASP A 24 -4.32 -23.02 -2.93
CA ASP A 24 -4.76 -22.16 -4.04
C ASP A 24 -3.69 -21.14 -4.42
N VAL A 25 -3.10 -20.48 -3.42
CA VAL A 25 -2.00 -19.52 -3.62
C VAL A 25 -0.76 -20.23 -4.15
N ALA A 26 -0.39 -21.38 -3.57
CA ALA A 26 0.76 -22.15 -4.02
C ALA A 26 0.60 -22.60 -5.48
N GLY A 27 -0.57 -23.15 -5.84
CA GLY A 27 -0.87 -23.56 -7.20
C GLY A 27 -0.86 -22.38 -8.18
N TRP A 28 -1.39 -21.22 -7.79
CA TRP A 28 -1.37 -20.01 -8.60
C TRP A 28 0.05 -19.49 -8.89
N LEU A 29 0.93 -19.52 -7.88
CA LEU A 29 2.33 -19.12 -7.97
C LEU A 29 3.14 -20.10 -8.84
N GLN A 30 2.98 -21.41 -8.58
CA GLN A 30 3.67 -22.46 -9.33
C GLN A 30 3.29 -22.46 -10.82
N ALA A 31 2.00 -22.27 -11.14
CA ALA A 31 1.55 -22.15 -12.52
C ALA A 31 2.14 -20.95 -13.28
N ARG A 32 2.81 -20.03 -12.58
CA ARG A 32 3.45 -18.82 -13.12
C ARG A 32 4.96 -18.80 -12.92
N ASP A 33 5.54 -19.89 -12.45
CA ASP A 33 6.97 -20.00 -12.13
C ASP A 33 7.46 -18.91 -11.15
N ILE A 34 6.61 -18.59 -10.15
CA ILE A 34 6.93 -17.63 -9.11
C ILE A 34 7.34 -18.40 -7.86
N ALA A 35 8.58 -18.20 -7.40
CA ALA A 35 9.07 -18.83 -6.18
C ALA A 35 8.35 -18.28 -4.94
N GLN A 36 7.87 -19.17 -4.08
CA GLN A 36 7.27 -18.79 -2.81
C GLN A 36 8.30 -18.87 -1.68
N THR A 37 8.51 -17.76 -0.97
CA THR A 37 9.33 -17.69 0.25
C THR A 37 8.48 -17.21 1.43
N ARG A 38 8.95 -17.47 2.65
CA ARG A 38 8.28 -17.00 3.86
C ARG A 38 9.27 -16.50 4.90
N SER A 39 8.84 -15.54 5.70
CA SER A 39 9.59 -15.06 6.85
C SER A 39 9.82 -16.14 7.90
N ARG A 40 10.83 -15.93 8.75
CA ARG A 40 11.08 -16.83 9.87
C ARG A 40 9.97 -16.70 10.92
N PRO A 41 9.56 -17.81 11.57
CA PRO A 41 8.61 -17.75 12.67
C PRO A 41 9.04 -16.75 13.74
N TYR A 42 8.09 -15.92 14.18
CA TYR A 42 8.25 -14.90 15.22
C TYR A 42 9.25 -13.76 14.94
N GLN A 43 9.70 -13.61 13.69
CA GLN A 43 10.69 -12.59 13.33
C GLN A 43 10.06 -11.36 12.65
N LYS A 44 9.56 -10.41 13.46
CA LYS A 44 8.86 -9.20 12.97
C LYS A 44 9.67 -8.34 12.00
N ASN A 45 11.00 -8.36 12.12
CA ASN A 45 11.89 -7.55 11.26
C ASN A 45 11.96 -8.05 9.81
N ASP A 46 11.60 -9.30 9.55
CA ASP A 46 11.63 -9.88 8.19
C ASP A 46 10.57 -9.23 7.30
N GLN A 47 9.48 -8.72 7.88
CA GLN A 47 8.36 -8.08 7.16
C GLN A 47 8.23 -6.57 7.45
N ALA A 48 9.29 -5.93 7.94
CA ALA A 48 9.26 -4.52 8.34
C ALA A 48 8.78 -3.56 7.23
N HIS A 49 9.08 -3.87 5.97
CA HIS A 49 8.62 -3.07 4.83
C HIS A 49 7.13 -3.22 4.53
N VAL A 50 6.57 -4.41 4.71
CA VAL A 50 5.13 -4.68 4.56
C VAL A 50 4.37 -3.97 5.68
N GLU A 51 4.82 -4.12 6.94
CA GLU A 51 4.21 -3.44 8.09
C GLU A 51 4.26 -1.92 7.98
N SER A 52 5.37 -1.38 7.48
CA SER A 52 5.48 0.05 7.18
C SER A 52 4.43 0.48 6.15
N LYS A 53 4.23 -0.28 5.06
CA LYS A 53 3.18 0.02 4.08
C LYS A 53 1.78 -0.14 4.64
N ASN A 54 1.53 -1.15 5.47
CA ASN A 54 0.24 -1.34 6.14
C ASN A 54 -0.15 -0.09 6.96
N ASN A 55 0.82 0.47 7.68
CA ASN A 55 0.63 1.70 8.45
C ASN A 55 0.48 2.95 7.58
N HIS A 56 1.40 3.17 6.64
CA HIS A 56 1.45 4.43 5.89
C HIS A 56 0.50 4.50 4.69
N VAL A 57 0.06 3.34 4.17
CA VAL A 57 -0.79 3.24 2.98
C VAL A 57 -2.15 2.66 3.34
N VAL A 58 -2.20 1.43 3.84
CA VAL A 58 -3.47 0.71 3.99
C VAL A 58 -4.37 1.41 5.01
N ARG A 59 -3.88 1.59 6.24
CA ARG A 59 -4.62 2.25 7.33
C ARG A 59 -4.91 3.72 7.04
N LYS A 60 -4.06 4.39 6.25
CA LYS A 60 -4.28 5.78 5.83
C LYS A 60 -5.39 5.92 4.79
N HIS A 61 -5.66 4.86 4.00
CA HIS A 61 -6.60 4.91 2.89
C HIS A 61 -7.92 4.18 3.12
N ALA A 62 -7.87 2.99 3.69
CA ALA A 62 -9.05 2.17 4.00
C ALA A 62 -9.51 2.31 5.46
N PHE A 63 -8.82 3.12 6.28
CA PHE A 63 -9.16 3.32 7.68
C PHE A 63 -9.23 2.00 8.47
N TYR A 64 -10.02 2.00 9.55
CA TYR A 64 -10.22 0.86 10.44
C TYR A 64 -11.70 0.51 10.53
N TRP A 65 -12.40 0.59 9.40
CA TRP A 65 -13.80 0.22 9.31
C TRP A 65 -13.96 -1.27 9.04
N ARG A 66 -15.06 -1.84 9.53
CA ARG A 66 -15.47 -3.18 9.16
C ARG A 66 -16.02 -3.16 7.75
N TYR A 67 -15.41 -3.92 6.85
CA TYR A 67 -15.91 -4.12 5.49
C TYR A 67 -16.37 -5.55 5.31
N ASP A 68 -17.66 -5.75 5.07
CA ASP A 68 -18.30 -7.07 4.97
C ASP A 68 -19.45 -7.13 3.96
N THR A 69 -19.59 -6.10 3.10
CA THR A 69 -20.56 -6.09 2.01
C THR A 69 -19.89 -6.10 0.62
N PRO A 70 -20.57 -6.60 -0.43
CA PRO A 70 -20.07 -6.55 -1.80
C PRO A 70 -19.79 -5.12 -2.30
N ASP A 71 -20.64 -4.16 -1.93
CA ASP A 71 -20.50 -2.76 -2.36
C ASP A 71 -19.22 -2.12 -1.79
N GLU A 72 -18.90 -2.42 -0.52
CA GLU A 72 -17.65 -1.98 0.11
C GLU A 72 -16.43 -2.61 -0.56
N LEU A 73 -16.50 -3.89 -0.90
CA LEU A 73 -15.46 -4.58 -1.64
C LEU A 73 -15.22 -3.94 -3.02
N GLU A 74 -16.28 -3.58 -3.73
CA GLU A 74 -16.17 -2.88 -5.01
C GLU A 74 -15.47 -1.52 -4.85
N LEU A 75 -15.88 -0.73 -3.87
CA LEU A 75 -15.28 0.57 -3.55
C LEU A 75 -13.80 0.43 -3.18
N LEU A 76 -13.44 -0.55 -2.34
CA LEU A 76 -12.04 -0.85 -2.01
C LEU A 76 -11.24 -1.22 -3.27
N ASN A 77 -11.78 -2.06 -4.14
CA ASN A 77 -11.12 -2.44 -5.39
C ASN A 77 -10.87 -1.25 -6.32
N ARG A 78 -11.77 -0.25 -6.34
CA ARG A 78 -11.58 1.02 -7.06
C ARG A 78 -10.54 1.90 -6.37
N LEU A 79 -10.62 2.05 -5.05
CA LEU A 79 -9.68 2.82 -4.23
C LEU A 79 -8.24 2.38 -4.46
N TRP A 80 -7.96 1.07 -4.37
CA TRP A 80 -6.59 0.55 -4.47
C TRP A 80 -5.95 0.78 -5.84
N LYS A 81 -6.75 0.83 -6.91
CA LYS A 81 -6.24 1.20 -8.25
C LYS A 81 -5.70 2.64 -8.24
N LEU A 82 -6.48 3.58 -7.69
CA LEU A 82 -6.12 5.00 -7.63
C LEU A 82 -4.96 5.27 -6.66
N VAL A 83 -5.00 4.66 -5.48
CA VAL A 83 -3.94 4.79 -4.47
C VAL A 83 -2.61 4.24 -5.01
N SER A 84 -2.64 3.06 -5.65
CA SER A 84 -1.44 2.48 -6.27
C SER A 84 -0.86 3.39 -7.35
N LEU A 85 -1.70 3.96 -8.20
CA LEU A 85 -1.28 4.90 -9.24
C LEU A 85 -0.63 6.15 -8.63
N ARG A 86 -1.28 6.78 -7.65
CA ARG A 86 -0.74 7.98 -6.98
C ARG A 86 0.61 7.71 -6.31
N LEU A 87 0.72 6.61 -5.57
CA LEU A 87 1.92 6.30 -4.80
C LEU A 87 3.10 5.88 -5.68
N ASN A 88 2.85 5.14 -6.77
CA ASN A 88 3.93 4.64 -7.62
C ASN A 88 4.45 5.70 -8.60
N PHE A 89 3.59 6.60 -9.09
CA PHE A 89 3.95 7.51 -10.18
C PHE A 89 4.10 8.97 -9.75
N PHE A 90 3.35 9.40 -8.73
CA PHE A 90 3.22 10.83 -8.39
C PHE A 90 3.66 11.19 -6.96
N THR A 91 4.07 10.22 -6.15
CA THR A 91 4.48 10.47 -4.76
C THR A 91 5.98 10.19 -4.58
N PRO A 92 6.82 11.22 -4.47
CA PRO A 92 8.23 11.04 -4.20
C PRO A 92 8.46 10.39 -2.83
N THR A 93 9.41 9.46 -2.77
CA THR A 93 9.85 8.83 -1.53
C THR A 93 11.35 9.02 -1.35
N LYS A 94 11.80 9.04 -0.10
CA LYS A 94 13.22 9.00 0.25
C LYS A 94 13.61 7.60 0.68
N LYS A 95 14.81 7.16 0.33
CA LYS A 95 15.39 5.88 0.76
C LYS A 95 16.67 6.15 1.54
N PRO A 96 16.91 5.38 2.62
CA PRO A 96 18.17 5.49 3.36
C PRO A 96 19.31 4.98 2.47
N VAL A 97 20.34 5.80 2.30
CA VAL A 97 21.53 5.49 1.48
C VAL A 97 22.80 5.34 2.31
N GLY A 98 22.71 5.62 3.61
CA GLY A 98 23.85 5.50 4.51
C GLY A 98 23.49 5.92 5.93
N TYR A 99 24.53 5.98 6.76
CA TYR A 99 24.43 6.39 8.15
C TYR A 99 25.57 7.34 8.48
N THR A 100 25.28 8.30 9.35
CA THR A 100 26.25 9.17 10.00
C THR A 100 26.06 9.07 11.51
N THR A 101 26.89 9.78 12.26
CA THR A 101 26.85 9.86 13.71
C THR A 101 26.56 11.30 14.11
N THR A 102 25.65 11.53 15.05
CA THR A 102 25.42 12.85 15.64
C THR A 102 26.59 13.25 16.54
N GLU A 103 26.64 14.52 16.94
CA GLU A 103 27.64 15.00 17.91
C GLU A 103 27.62 14.17 19.22
N ASP A 104 26.42 13.77 19.67
CA ASP A 104 26.24 12.89 20.85
C ASP A 104 26.55 11.38 20.60
N GLY A 105 27.17 11.02 19.48
CA GLY A 105 27.51 9.63 19.18
C GLY A 105 26.36 8.74 18.69
N ARG A 106 25.15 9.28 18.45
CA ARG A 106 23.98 8.49 18.02
C ARG A 106 23.96 8.28 16.51
N ARG A 107 23.59 7.07 16.09
CA ARG A 107 23.47 6.73 14.66
C ARG A 107 22.29 7.44 14.01
N LYS A 108 22.54 8.18 12.93
CA LYS A 108 21.55 8.93 12.14
C LYS A 108 21.52 8.43 10.69
N ARG A 109 20.33 8.23 10.13
CA ARG A 109 20.17 7.83 8.71
C ARG A 109 20.40 9.01 7.78
N ILE A 110 21.13 8.76 6.69
CA ILE A 110 21.27 9.68 5.55
C ILE A 110 20.30 9.19 4.47
N TYR A 111 19.56 10.12 3.89
CA TYR A 111 18.55 9.84 2.87
C TYR A 111 18.96 10.45 1.53
N ASP A 112 18.54 9.81 0.45
CA ASP A 112 18.69 10.35 -0.89
C ASP A 112 17.74 11.53 -1.18
N LYS A 113 17.90 12.07 -2.39
CA LYS A 113 16.95 13.02 -2.95
C LYS A 113 15.60 12.32 -3.20
N PRO A 114 14.47 12.98 -2.92
CA PRO A 114 13.15 12.42 -3.22
C PRO A 114 13.02 12.01 -4.69
N ALA A 115 12.54 10.78 -4.91
CA ALA A 115 12.20 10.27 -6.24
C ALA A 115 11.00 9.33 -6.14
N THR A 116 10.12 9.36 -7.14
CA THR A 116 8.96 8.45 -7.19
C THR A 116 9.43 7.01 -7.45
N PRO A 117 8.66 5.99 -7.03
CA PRO A 117 8.97 4.61 -7.40
C PRO A 117 9.15 4.41 -8.91
N TRP A 118 8.36 5.11 -9.73
CA TRP A 118 8.52 5.12 -11.18
C TRP A 118 9.88 5.66 -11.63
N GLN A 119 10.30 6.83 -11.15
CA GLN A 119 11.62 7.39 -11.48
C GLN A 119 12.76 6.45 -11.09
N ARG A 120 12.64 5.81 -9.93
CA ARG A 120 13.64 4.82 -9.47
C ARG A 120 13.69 3.60 -10.37
N LEU A 121 12.53 3.14 -10.85
CA LEU A 121 12.45 2.03 -11.79
C LEU A 121 13.07 2.39 -13.14
N GLN A 122 12.84 3.62 -13.64
CA GLN A 122 13.51 4.11 -14.85
C GLN A 122 15.04 4.11 -14.70
N THR A 123 15.55 4.58 -13.55
CA THR A 123 17.00 4.58 -13.26
C THR A 123 17.58 3.18 -13.06
N SER A 124 16.78 2.18 -12.69
CA SER A 124 17.26 0.82 -12.44
C SER A 124 17.78 0.10 -13.68
N GLY A 125 17.36 0.51 -14.88
CA GLY A 125 17.72 -0.15 -16.14
C GLY A 125 17.10 -1.54 -16.35
N ILE A 126 16.18 -1.97 -15.47
CA ILE A 126 15.51 -3.28 -15.57
C ILE A 126 14.52 -3.32 -16.74
N LEU A 127 13.92 -2.18 -17.09
CA LEU A 127 12.89 -2.12 -18.11
C LEU A 127 13.48 -1.83 -19.49
N ASP A 128 12.98 -2.53 -20.51
CA ASP A 128 13.28 -2.22 -21.90
C ASP A 128 12.51 -0.97 -22.39
N ALA A 129 12.85 -0.48 -23.59
CA ALA A 129 12.25 0.72 -24.17
C ALA A 129 10.72 0.59 -24.39
N HIS A 130 10.24 -0.60 -24.72
CA HIS A 130 8.83 -0.87 -24.96
C HIS A 130 8.04 -0.88 -23.64
N GLN A 131 8.56 -1.52 -22.59
CA GLN A 131 8.00 -1.50 -21.24
C GLN A 131 7.95 -0.07 -20.69
N LEU A 132 9.02 0.72 -20.88
CA LEU A 132 9.06 2.13 -20.49
C LEU A 132 7.97 2.94 -21.20
N SER A 133 7.83 2.78 -22.51
CA SER A 133 6.81 3.46 -23.31
C SER A 133 5.39 3.08 -22.88
N ASN A 134 5.12 1.80 -22.67
CA ASN A 134 3.81 1.30 -22.22
C ASN A 134 3.40 1.90 -20.87
N VAL A 135 4.35 2.00 -19.93
CA VAL A 135 4.09 2.59 -18.62
C VAL A 135 3.91 4.10 -18.71
N ALA A 136 4.70 4.79 -19.56
CA ALA A 136 4.55 6.21 -19.80
C ALA A 136 3.17 6.56 -20.39
N ALA A 137 2.72 5.80 -21.39
CA ALA A 137 1.40 5.96 -21.99
C ALA A 137 0.27 5.73 -20.97
N ARG A 138 0.45 4.80 -20.03
CA ARG A 138 -0.53 4.54 -18.96
C ARG A 138 -0.75 5.72 -18.03
N ILE A 139 0.25 6.59 -17.85
CA ILE A 139 0.18 7.74 -16.93
C ILE A 139 0.03 9.07 -17.64
N GLU A 140 0.03 9.07 -18.97
CA GLU A 140 -0.18 10.25 -19.79
C GLU A 140 -1.59 10.84 -19.54
N GLY A 141 -1.66 12.17 -19.45
CA GLY A 141 -2.91 12.88 -19.20
C GLY A 141 -3.49 12.73 -17.80
N ILE A 142 -2.85 11.98 -16.90
CA ILE A 142 -3.34 11.81 -15.53
C ILE A 142 -3.05 13.06 -14.70
N ASN A 143 -4.11 13.69 -14.21
CA ASN A 143 -4.03 14.80 -13.28
C ASN A 143 -3.95 14.31 -11.82
N PRO A 144 -2.85 14.57 -11.07
CA PRO A 144 -2.73 14.15 -9.68
C PRO A 144 -3.77 14.78 -8.74
N ALA A 145 -4.29 15.96 -9.06
CA ALA A 145 -5.36 16.60 -8.30
C ALA A 145 -6.67 15.82 -8.42
N ASP A 146 -7.02 15.39 -9.65
CA ASP A 146 -8.23 14.58 -9.89
C ASP A 146 -8.13 13.19 -9.25
N LEU A 147 -6.94 12.58 -9.25
CA LEU A 147 -6.71 11.35 -8.50
C LEU A 147 -7.00 11.54 -7.01
N THR A 148 -6.57 12.66 -6.43
CA THR A 148 -6.81 12.95 -5.01
C THR A 148 -8.30 13.15 -4.74
N ARG A 149 -9.01 13.88 -5.60
CA ARG A 149 -10.47 14.06 -5.50
C ARG A 149 -11.21 12.72 -5.54
N GLN A 150 -10.91 11.87 -6.52
CA GLN A 150 -11.54 10.55 -6.66
C GLN A 150 -11.25 9.63 -5.47
N ILE A 151 -10.02 9.63 -4.95
CA ILE A 151 -9.66 8.89 -3.73
C ILE A 151 -10.53 9.38 -2.56
N ASN A 152 -10.62 10.69 -2.36
CA ASN A 152 -11.41 11.26 -1.26
C ASN A 152 -12.90 10.92 -1.41
N THR A 153 -13.46 10.98 -2.62
CA THR A 153 -14.85 10.58 -2.89
C THR A 153 -15.12 9.14 -2.46
N ILE A 154 -14.27 8.18 -2.87
CA ILE A 154 -14.45 6.77 -2.49
C ILE A 154 -14.28 6.59 -0.98
N GLN A 155 -13.34 7.31 -0.36
CA GLN A 155 -13.14 7.26 1.09
C GLN A 155 -14.36 7.76 1.87
N MET A 156 -15.06 8.79 1.39
CA MET A 156 -16.32 9.26 1.98
C MET A 156 -17.43 8.22 1.80
N GLN A 157 -17.58 7.62 0.62
CA GLN A 157 -18.57 6.56 0.40
C GLN A 157 -18.35 5.35 1.32
N LEU A 158 -17.08 4.94 1.48
CA LEU A 158 -16.72 3.87 2.41
C LEU A 158 -17.00 4.23 3.87
N LEU A 159 -16.81 5.50 4.24
CA LEU A 159 -17.15 5.99 5.57
C LEU A 159 -18.66 5.89 5.81
N ASP A 160 -19.46 6.40 4.88
CA ASP A 160 -20.93 6.41 4.99
C ASP A 160 -21.51 4.99 5.14
N LEU A 161 -20.95 4.02 4.42
CA LEU A 161 -21.41 2.61 4.48
C LEU A 161 -20.96 1.89 5.76
N ALA A 162 -19.74 2.16 6.24
CA ALA A 162 -19.10 1.29 7.22
C ALA A 162 -19.01 1.87 8.63
N GLN A 163 -19.21 3.18 8.81
CA GLN A 163 -19.06 3.84 10.11
C GLN A 163 -20.03 3.27 11.16
N ALA A 164 -21.34 3.39 10.93
CA ALA A 164 -22.37 3.06 11.91
C ALA A 164 -22.27 1.60 12.41
N LYS A 165 -22.03 0.66 11.49
CA LYS A 165 -21.89 -0.76 11.85
C LYS A 165 -20.60 -1.06 12.62
N THR A 166 -19.52 -0.33 12.33
CA THR A 166 -18.25 -0.51 13.06
C THR A 166 -18.37 0.04 14.47
N GLU A 167 -19.00 1.21 14.63
CA GLU A 167 -19.28 1.80 15.95
C GLU A 167 -20.20 0.89 16.78
N ALA A 168 -21.26 0.34 16.18
CA ALA A 168 -22.14 -0.62 16.84
C ALA A 168 -21.39 -1.88 17.29
N LEU A 169 -20.50 -2.42 16.45
CA LEU A 169 -19.68 -3.58 16.80
C LEU A 169 -18.70 -3.27 17.93
N ALA A 170 -18.07 -2.09 17.90
CA ALA A 170 -17.14 -1.68 18.93
C ALA A 170 -17.83 -1.50 20.29
N ALA A 171 -19.00 -0.86 20.29
CA ALA A 171 -19.83 -0.73 21.49
C ALA A 171 -20.22 -2.11 22.05
N ALA A 172 -20.67 -3.02 21.19
CA ALA A 172 -21.08 -4.37 21.59
C ALA A 172 -19.92 -5.23 22.14
N ARG A 173 -18.68 -4.98 21.69
CA ARG A 173 -17.48 -5.70 22.12
C ARG A 173 -16.64 -4.97 23.15
N HIS A 174 -17.10 -3.81 23.62
CA HIS A 174 -16.34 -2.91 24.51
C HIS A 174 -14.92 -2.63 24.00
N LEU A 175 -14.78 -2.48 22.68
CA LEU A 175 -13.51 -2.16 22.03
C LEU A 175 -13.29 -0.66 22.08
N ASP A 176 -12.12 -0.26 22.60
CA ASP A 176 -11.70 1.13 22.57
C ASP A 176 -11.26 1.53 21.15
N LEU A 177 -11.96 2.52 20.58
CA LEU A 177 -11.67 3.08 19.27
C LEU A 177 -10.85 4.38 19.34
N GLU A 178 -10.37 4.83 20.50
CA GLU A 178 -9.56 6.06 20.62
C GLU A 178 -8.35 6.04 19.69
N ALA A 179 -7.73 4.87 19.50
CA ALA A 179 -6.62 4.69 18.57
C ALA A 179 -6.97 5.01 17.10
N LEU A 180 -8.27 5.04 16.75
CA LEU A 180 -8.78 5.33 15.41
C LEU A 180 -9.09 6.82 15.20
N GLN A 181 -9.30 7.57 16.28
CA GLN A 181 -9.75 8.97 16.24
C GLN A 181 -8.86 9.89 15.39
N PRO A 182 -7.51 9.77 15.39
CA PRO A 182 -6.66 10.60 14.52
C PRO A 182 -6.91 10.37 13.03
N SER A 183 -7.33 9.16 12.64
CA SER A 183 -7.64 8.83 11.25
C SER A 183 -9.02 9.35 10.84
N ILE A 184 -10.00 9.29 11.75
CA ILE A 184 -11.35 9.84 11.56
C ILE A 184 -11.29 11.37 11.43
N ASN A 185 -10.58 12.04 12.34
CA ASN A 185 -10.47 13.51 12.35
C ASN A 185 -9.87 14.06 11.06
N ARG A 186 -8.92 13.35 10.44
CA ARG A 186 -8.29 13.76 9.17
C ARG A 186 -9.30 13.87 8.02
N LEU A 187 -10.36 13.06 8.01
CA LEU A 187 -11.40 13.12 6.98
C LEU A 187 -12.30 14.35 7.16
N ALA A 188 -12.62 14.70 8.40
CA ALA A 188 -13.47 15.84 8.72
C ALA A 188 -12.84 17.19 8.36
N THR A 189 -11.51 17.29 8.40
CA THR A 189 -10.77 18.53 8.07
C THR A 189 -10.51 18.72 6.57
N ALA A 190 -10.87 17.75 5.73
CA ALA A 190 -10.70 17.83 4.27
C ALA A 190 -11.92 18.42 3.55
N LYS A 191 -12.91 18.94 4.29
CA LYS A 191 -14.05 19.71 3.77
C LYS A 191 -13.66 21.14 3.42
#